data_AF-U6KAQ5-F1
#
_entry.id   AF-U6KAQ5-F1
#
_cell.length_a   1.000
_cell.length_b   1.000
_cell.length_c   1.000
_cell.angle_alpha   90.00
_cell.angle_beta   90.00
_cell.angle_gamma   90.00
#
_symmetry.space_group_name_H-M   'P 1'
#
loop_
_entity.id
_entity.type
_entity.pdbx_description
1 polymer ?
#
loop_
_entity_poly.entity_id
_entity_poly.type
_entity_poly.pdbx_seq_one_letter_code
_entity_poly.pdbx_strand_id
1 'polypeptide(L)'
;MQVKIIDFGSATFEEDYHSSLINTRQYRAPEVILDIGWDMANDMWSLGCILMELYTGDVLFRTHEHLEHLAMMVCILNINQQQQQQQQQQQQQQQQQQQ
;
A
#
# COMPACT_ATOMS: atom_id res chain seq x y z
N MET A 1 -9.73 9.16 -22.85
CA MET A 1 -8.60 8.21 -22.76
C MET A 1 -9.17 6.89 -22.25
N GLN A 2 -8.99 5.80 -22.98
CA GLN A 2 -9.48 4.48 -22.58
C GLN A 2 -8.28 3.62 -22.20
N VAL A 3 -8.25 3.12 -20.97
CA VAL A 3 -7.21 2.23 -20.46
C VAL A 3 -7.80 0.83 -20.35
N LYS A 4 -7.00 -0.19 -20.65
CA LYS A 4 -7.36 -1.61 -20.50
C LYS A 4 -6.23 -2.32 -19.75
N ILE A 5 -6.59 -3.20 -18.83
CA ILE A 5 -5.65 -4.06 -18.12
C ILE A 5 -5.20 -5.17 -19.08
N ILE A 6 -3.92 -5.51 -19.01
CA ILE A 6 -3.27 -6.54 -19.83
C ILE A 6 -2.49 -7.51 -18.93
N ASP A 7 -1.97 -8.58 -19.54
CA ASP A 7 -1.09 -9.56 -18.90
C ASP A 7 -1.72 -10.31 -17.72
N PHE A 8 -2.69 -11.16 -18.03
CA PHE A 8 -3.33 -12.08 -17.07
C PHE A 8 -2.55 -13.40 -16.94
N GLY A 9 -1.27 -13.46 -17.34
CA GLY A 9 -0.47 -14.70 -17.31
C GLY A 9 -0.22 -15.25 -15.91
N SER A 10 -0.31 -14.38 -14.90
CA SER A 10 -0.19 -14.72 -13.48
C SER A 10 -1.51 -14.59 -12.71
N ALA A 11 -2.64 -14.39 -13.41
CA ALA A 11 -3.94 -14.32 -12.76
C ALA A 11 -4.36 -15.72 -12.30
N THR A 12 -4.91 -15.80 -11.09
CA THR A 12 -5.30 -17.04 -10.43
C THR A 12 -6.71 -16.88 -9.87
N PHE A 13 -7.56 -17.90 -9.99
CA PHE A 13 -8.86 -17.91 -9.33
C PHE A 13 -8.70 -18.18 -7.83
N GLU A 14 -9.63 -17.68 -7.01
CA GLU A 14 -9.57 -17.82 -5.54
C GLU A 14 -9.55 -19.29 -5.07
N GLU A 15 -10.10 -20.21 -5.87
CA GLU A 15 -10.14 -21.64 -5.54
C GLU A 15 -8.88 -22.40 -5.98
N ASP A 16 -8.02 -21.76 -6.78
CA ASP A 16 -6.81 -22.36 -7.34
C ASP A 16 -5.60 -22.26 -6.40
N TYR A 17 -4.50 -22.91 -6.77
CA TYR A 17 -3.25 -22.83 -6.02
C TYR A 17 -2.65 -21.41 -6.03
N HIS A 18 -2.42 -20.87 -4.84
CA HIS A 18 -1.80 -19.56 -4.65
C HIS A 18 -0.27 -19.69 -4.51
N SER A 19 0.47 -19.16 -5.49
CA SER A 19 1.94 -19.10 -5.39
C SER A 19 2.38 -18.12 -4.31
N SER A 20 3.44 -18.44 -3.57
CA SER A 20 3.96 -17.58 -2.49
C SER A 20 4.66 -16.30 -2.99
N LEU A 21 5.15 -16.30 -4.24
CA LEU A 21 5.83 -15.14 -4.82
C LEU A 21 5.09 -14.64 -6.06
N ILE A 22 4.25 -13.65 -5.85
CA ILE A 22 3.52 -12.94 -6.91
C ILE A 22 3.96 -11.47 -6.99
N ASN A 23 3.52 -10.79 -8.04
CA ASN A 23 3.74 -9.37 -8.32
C ASN A 23 5.21 -8.94 -8.50
N THR A 24 5.39 -7.80 -9.14
CA THR A 24 6.67 -7.07 -9.11
C THR A 24 6.89 -6.50 -7.71
N ARG A 25 8.15 -6.53 -7.24
CA ARG A 25 8.51 -6.27 -5.84
C ARG A 25 7.95 -4.97 -5.28
N GLN A 26 7.98 -3.89 -6.05
CA GLN A 26 7.60 -2.53 -5.63
C GLN A 26 6.08 -2.35 -5.46
N TYR A 27 5.27 -3.24 -6.06
CA TYR A 27 3.81 -3.22 -5.98
C TYR A 27 3.27 -4.36 -5.10
N ARG A 28 4.16 -5.15 -4.48
CA ARG A 28 3.80 -6.32 -3.70
C ARG A 28 3.17 -5.92 -2.36
N ALA A 29 2.04 -6.53 -2.04
CA ALA A 29 1.34 -6.32 -0.80
C ALA A 29 2.09 -6.92 0.41
N PRO A 30 1.94 -6.37 1.62
CA PRO A 30 2.65 -6.84 2.81
C PRO A 30 2.35 -8.31 3.14
N GLU A 31 1.13 -8.79 2.93
CA GLU A 31 0.70 -10.17 3.19
C GLU A 31 1.45 -11.19 2.33
N VAL A 32 1.79 -10.82 1.08
CA VAL A 32 2.62 -11.64 0.19
C VAL A 32 4.08 -11.66 0.68
N ILE A 33 4.59 -10.55 1.21
CA ILE A 33 5.96 -10.48 1.76
C ILE A 33 6.09 -11.30 3.05
N LEU A 34 5.02 -11.31 3.86
CA LEU A 34 4.95 -12.04 5.12
C LEU A 34 4.59 -13.53 4.94
N ASP A 35 4.25 -13.95 3.73
CA ASP A 35 3.87 -15.33 3.38
C ASP A 35 2.69 -15.86 4.24
N ILE A 36 1.71 -15.00 4.53
CA ILE A 36 0.52 -15.33 5.34
C ILE A 36 -0.72 -15.65 4.49
N GLY A 37 -0.53 -15.80 3.17
CA GLY A 37 -1.61 -15.90 2.19
C GLY A 37 -1.99 -14.53 1.63
N TRP A 38 -2.60 -14.53 0.44
CA TRP A 38 -3.06 -13.34 -0.26
C TRP A 38 -4.38 -13.62 -0.97
N ASP A 39 -5.14 -12.56 -1.23
CA ASP A 39 -6.44 -12.59 -1.91
C ASP A 39 -6.54 -11.42 -2.90
N MET A 40 -7.75 -11.08 -3.34
CA MET A 40 -8.00 -9.95 -4.24
C MET A 40 -7.57 -8.58 -3.68
N ALA A 41 -7.35 -8.44 -2.36
CA ALA A 41 -6.88 -7.19 -1.76
C ALA A 41 -5.45 -6.85 -2.19
N ASN A 42 -4.64 -7.85 -2.57
CA ASN A 42 -3.31 -7.65 -3.14
C ASN A 42 -3.34 -6.82 -4.44
N ASP A 43 -4.37 -6.99 -5.26
CA ASP A 43 -4.53 -6.20 -6.49
C ASP A 43 -4.89 -4.75 -6.17
N MET A 44 -5.71 -4.52 -5.13
CA MET A 44 -6.05 -3.18 -4.65
C MET A 44 -4.82 -2.46 -4.06
N TRP A 45 -3.95 -3.19 -3.36
CA TRP A 45 -2.66 -2.65 -2.91
C TRP A 45 -1.79 -2.20 -4.09
N SER A 46 -1.64 -3.09 -5.07
CA SER A 46 -0.84 -2.83 -6.29
C SER A 46 -1.37 -1.63 -7.05
N LEU A 47 -2.69 -1.53 -7.22
CA LEU A 47 -3.37 -0.39 -7.83
C LEU A 47 -3.10 0.90 -7.07
N GLY A 48 -3.17 0.89 -5.74
CA GLY A 48 -2.85 2.06 -4.91
C GLY A 48 -1.42 2.56 -5.12
N CYS A 49 -0.45 1.64 -5.20
CA CYS A 49 0.94 1.98 -5.49
C CYS A 49 1.10 2.60 -6.88
N ILE A 50 0.46 2.03 -7.92
CA ILE A 50 0.49 2.55 -9.29
C ILE A 50 -0.15 3.94 -9.36
N LEU A 51 -1.29 4.15 -8.72
CA LEU A 51 -1.96 5.46 -8.70
C LEU A 51 -1.10 6.54 -8.03
N MET A 52 -0.42 6.19 -6.93
CA MET A 52 0.52 7.10 -6.28
C MET A 52 1.71 7.42 -7.20
N GLU A 53 2.29 6.42 -7.85
CA GLU A 53 3.38 6.63 -8.82
C GLU A 53 2.96 7.51 -9.99
N LEU A 54 1.74 7.31 -10.53
CA LEU A 54 1.20 8.16 -11.58
C LEU A 54 0.97 9.61 -11.13
N TYR A 55 0.61 9.80 -9.86
CA TYR A 55 0.36 11.13 -9.29
C TYR A 55 1.66 11.89 -8.98
N THR A 56 2.65 11.21 -8.40
CA THR A 56 3.92 11.83 -7.97
C THR A 56 4.98 11.84 -9.06
N GLY A 57 4.91 10.91 -10.02
CA GLY A 57 5.98 10.60 -10.97
C GLY A 57 7.09 9.71 -10.38
N ASP A 58 6.94 9.25 -9.13
CA ASP A 58 7.94 8.50 -8.38
C ASP A 58 7.35 7.21 -7.79
N VAL A 59 8.08 6.10 -7.95
CA VAL A 59 7.71 4.80 -7.35
C VAL A 59 7.55 4.93 -5.83
N LEU A 60 6.37 4.55 -5.32
CA LEU A 60 6.01 4.70 -3.91
C LEU A 60 6.96 3.96 -2.96
N PHE A 61 7.35 2.72 -3.32
CA PHE A 61 8.26 1.89 -2.55
C PHE A 61 9.48 1.48 -3.39
N ARG A 62 10.55 2.28 -3.35
CA ARG A 62 11.81 1.96 -4.04
C ARG A 62 12.67 1.00 -3.23
N THR A 63 12.31 -0.27 -3.26
CA THR A 63 12.95 -1.30 -2.43
C THR A 63 13.72 -2.35 -3.24
N HIS A 64 14.75 -2.92 -2.62
CA HIS A 64 15.52 -4.05 -3.13
C HIS A 64 15.30 -5.32 -2.29
N GLU A 65 14.89 -5.18 -1.03
CA GLU A 65 14.77 -6.28 -0.06
C GLU A 65 13.41 -6.28 0.66
N HIS A 66 12.92 -7.46 1.04
CA HIS A 66 11.60 -7.59 1.69
C HIS A 66 11.48 -6.81 2.99
N LEU A 67 12.51 -6.85 3.83
CA LEU A 67 12.52 -6.15 5.11
C LEU A 67 12.52 -4.63 4.93
N GLU A 68 13.24 -4.15 3.93
CA GLU A 68 13.28 -2.72 3.57
C GLU A 68 11.91 -2.26 3.08
N HIS A 69 11.24 -3.07 2.25
CA HIS A 69 9.88 -2.78 1.79
C HIS A 69 8.90 -2.63 2.95
N LEU A 70 8.89 -3.60 3.87
CA LEU A 70 8.03 -3.56 5.06
C LEU A 70 8.35 -2.34 5.95
N ALA A 71 9.63 -2.01 6.13
CA ALA A 71 10.04 -0.83 6.89
C ALA A 71 9.48 0.47 6.27
N MET A 72 9.52 0.61 4.94
CA MET A 72 8.93 1.77 4.26
C MET A 72 7.42 1.85 4.47
N MET A 73 6.70 0.73 4.38
CA MET A 73 5.26 0.69 4.64
C MET A 73 4.93 1.17 6.05
N VAL A 74 5.65 0.67 7.07
CA VAL A 74 5.47 1.07 8.47
C VAL A 74 5.78 2.56 8.66
N CYS A 75 6.82 3.08 8.03
CA CYS A 75 7.16 4.50 8.09
C CYS A 75 6.00 5.39 7.61
N ILE A 76 5.38 5.06 6.48
CA ILE A 76 4.24 5.82 5.96
C ILE A 76 3.05 5.77 6.92
N LEU A 77 2.72 4.59 7.44
CA LEU A 77 1.62 4.42 8.40
C LEU A 77 1.84 5.25 9.68
N ASN A 78 3.06 5.25 10.20
CA ASN A 78 3.41 6.02 11.41
C ASN A 78 3.31 7.53 11.18
N ILE A 79 3.77 8.04 10.03
CA ILE A 79 3.64 9.46 9.68
C ILE A 79 2.16 9.87 9.66
N ASN A 80 1.30 9.06 9.05
CA ASN A 80 -0.13 9.34 8.97
C ASN A 80 -0.78 9.36 10.37
N GLN A 81 -0.41 8.44 11.26
CA GLN A 81 -0.92 8.43 12.63
C GLN A 81 -0.51 9.67 13.43
N GLN A 82 0.75 10.09 13.31
CA GLN A 82 1.24 11.30 13.99
C GLN A 82 0.51 12.56 13.52
N GLN A 83 0.28 12.68 12.21
CA GLN A 83 -0.47 13.80 11.64
C GLN A 83 -1.92 13.84 12.14
N GLN A 84 -2.59 12.69 12.21
CA GLN A 84 -3.96 12.60 12.73
C GLN A 84 -4.03 13.01 14.21
N GLN A 85 -3.09 12.55 15.04
CA GLN A 85 -3.03 12.93 16.46
C GLN A 85 -2.81 14.43 16.64
N GLN A 86 -1.92 15.04 15.85
CA GLN A 86 -1.67 16.48 15.89
C GLN A 86 -2.92 17.28 15.51
N GLN A 87 -3.65 16.86 14.47
CA GLN A 87 -4.90 17.51 14.06
C GLN A 87 -5.98 17.44 15.15
N GLN A 88 -6.12 16.30 15.82
CA GLN A 88 -7.06 16.16 16.93
C GLN A 88 -6.72 17.06 18.12
N GLN A 89 -5.44 17.17 18.48
CA GLN A 89 -5.00 18.07 19.56
C GLN A 89 -5.28 19.53 19.22
N GLN A 90 -5.04 19.94 17.97
CA GLN A 90 -5.34 21.31 17.51
C GLN A 90 -6.84 21.62 17.58
N GLN A 91 -7.70 20.69 17.18
CA GLN A 91 -9.15 20.86 17.27
C GLN A 91 -9.63 20.99 18.71
N GLN A 92 -9.09 20.20 19.64
CA GLN A 92 -9.44 20.30 21.06
C GLN A 92 -9.01 21.64 21.68
N GLN A 93 -7.82 22.13 21.33
CA GLN A 93 -7.35 23.45 21.80
C GLN A 93 -8.23 24.59 21.27
N GLN A 94 -8.65 24.52 20.00
CA GLN A 94 -9.56 25.52 19.41
C GLN A 94 -10.94 25.51 20.08
N GLN A 95 -11.47 24.33 20.44
CA GLN A 95 -12.74 24.23 21.18
C GLN A 95 -12.66 24.77 22.60
N GLN A 96 -11.52 24.59 23.29
CA GLN A 96 -11.30 25.15 24.64
C GLN A 96 -11.14 26.68 24.63
N GLN A 97 -10.60 27.26 23.56
CA GLN A 97 -10.48 28.73 23.42
C GLN A 97 -11.82 29.41 23.07
N GLN A 98 -12.82 28.65 22.64
CA GLN A 98 -14.17 29.13 22.30
C GLN A 98 -15.18 28.98 23.45
N GLN A 99 -14.76 28.41 24.60
CA GLN A 99 -15.52 28.33 25.85
C GLN A 99 -15.00 29.38 26.85
#